data_AF-A0A6J3CA07-F1
#
_entry.id   AF-A0A6J3CA07-F1
#
_cell.length_a   1.000
_cell.length_b   1.000
_cell.length_c   1.000
_cell.angle_alpha   90.00
_cell.angle_beta   90.00
_cell.angle_gamma   90.00
#
_symmetry.space_group_name_H-M   'P 1'
#
loop_
_entity.id
_entity.type
_entity.pdbx_description
1 polymer ?
#
loop_
_entity_poly.entity_id
_entity_poly.type
_entity_poly.pdbx_seq_one_letter_code
_entity_poly.pdbx_strand_id
1 'polypeptide(L)' 'MDMKLIVLSKYETSDGAYRREDGGLNSNTKGLVVRGEYGYVDSGGHHYSVRYVADVNGFQPQIYTDDTRYNDRRII' A
#
# COMPACT_ATOMS: atom_id res chain seq x y z
N MET A 1 10.02 -20.54 -0.11
CA MET A 1 10.78 -19.57 0.69
C MET A 1 9.77 -18.64 1.31
N ASP A 2 9.33 -18.98 2.52
CA ASP A 2 8.21 -18.34 3.19
C ASP A 2 8.70 -17.10 3.94
N MET A 3 8.27 -15.92 3.48
CA MET A 3 8.48 -14.66 4.18
C MET A 3 7.54 -14.65 5.39
N LYS A 4 8.09 -14.66 6.62
CA LYS A 4 7.28 -14.51 7.82
C LYS A 4 6.79 -13.07 7.91
N LEU A 5 5.55 -12.86 7.45
CA LEU A 5 4.88 -11.57 7.46
C LEU A 5 4.56 -11.17 8.90
N ILE A 6 5.02 -10.00 9.33
CA ILE A 6 4.64 -9.38 10.60
C ILE A 6 3.83 -8.14 10.26
N VAL A 7 2.62 -8.04 10.82
CA VAL A 7 1.83 -6.81 10.74
C VAL A 7 2.58 -5.74 11.52
N LEU A 8 2.99 -4.66 10.84
CA LEU A 8 3.74 -3.56 11.44
C LEU A 8 2.80 -2.46 11.94
N SER A 9 1.80 -2.09 11.14
CA SER A 9 0.80 -1.10 11.53
C SER A 9 -0.52 -1.36 10.81
N LYS A 10 -1.64 -1.09 11.49
CA LYS A 10 -2.97 -1.10 10.91
C LYS A 10 -3.88 -0.15 11.68
N TYR A 11 -4.44 0.84 11.00
CA TYR A 11 -5.48 1.71 11.55
C TYR A 11 -6.46 2.17 10.47
N GLU A 12 -7.63 2.59 10.93
CA GLU A 12 -8.67 3.22 10.14
C GLU A 12 -9.38 4.24 11.03
N THR A 13 -9.68 5.40 10.48
CA THR A 13 -10.30 6.54 11.17
C THR A 13 -11.75 6.70 10.69
N SER A 14 -12.59 7.38 11.49
CA SER A 14 -14.02 7.53 11.17
C SER A 14 -14.28 8.36 9.90
N ASP A 15 -13.33 9.19 9.50
CA ASP A 15 -13.32 9.98 8.27
C ASP A 15 -12.74 9.22 7.06
N GLY A 16 -12.45 7.92 7.21
CA GLY A 16 -12.07 7.03 6.11
C GLY A 16 -10.58 7.06 5.76
N ALA A 17 -9.74 7.77 6.52
CA ALA A 17 -8.29 7.64 6.39
C ALA A 17 -7.81 6.32 7.01
N TYR A 18 -6.92 5.62 6.33
CA TYR A 18 -6.43 4.31 6.76
C TYR A 18 -4.96 4.11 6.41
N ARG A 19 -4.34 3.17 7.12
CA ARG A 19 -2.99 2.65 6.81
C ARG A 19 -2.92 1.18 7.18
N ARG A 20 -2.23 0.40 6.37
CA ARG A 20 -1.89 -0.99 6.62
C ARG A 20 -0.48 -1.25 6.16
N GLU A 21 0.33 -1.85 7.01
CA GLU A 21 1.71 -2.22 6.71
C GLU A 21 2.01 -3.62 7.21
N ASP A 22 2.67 -4.38 6.36
CA ASP A 22 3.27 -5.65 6.67
C ASP A 22 4.75 -5.63 6.29
N GLY A 23 5.55 -6.37 7.05
CA GLY A 23 6.98 -6.43 6.82
C GLY A 23 7.55 -7.82 7.04
N GLY A 24 8.68 -8.07 6.42
CA GLY A 24 9.40 -9.33 6.55
C GLY A 24 10.84 -9.20 6.08
N LEU A 25 11.66 -10.18 6.44
CA LEU A 25 13.02 -10.29 5.91
C LEU A 25 12.98 -11.02 4.58
N ASN A 26 13.60 -10.44 3.56
CA ASN A 26 13.82 -11.09 2.28
C ASN A 26 15.17 -11.80 2.32
N SER A 27 15.15 -13.14 2.29
CA SER A 27 16.36 -13.97 2.37
C SER A 27 17.32 -13.77 1.19
N ASN A 28 16.83 -13.36 0.02
CA ASN A 28 17.66 -13.17 -1.17
C ASN A 28 18.48 -11.87 -1.09
N THR A 29 17.87 -10.80 -0.59
CA THR A 29 18.54 -9.50 -0.41
C THR A 29 19.14 -9.31 0.98
N LYS A 30 18.86 -10.24 1.91
CA LYS A 30 19.16 -10.11 3.35
C LYS A 30 18.65 -8.80 3.96
N GLY A 31 17.63 -8.19 3.37
CA GLY A 31 17.10 -6.89 3.74
C GLY A 31 15.68 -6.98 4.29
N LEU A 32 15.30 -5.97 5.08
CA LEU A 32 13.91 -5.74 5.45
C LEU A 32 13.13 -5.30 4.21
N VAL A 33 11.97 -5.91 4.00
CA VAL A 33 10.99 -5.50 3.01
C VAL A 33 9.72 -5.11 3.75
N VAL A 34 9.22 -3.92 3.48
CA VAL A 34 7.93 -3.42 3.98
C VAL A 34 7.00 -3.21 2.80
N ARG A 35 5.79 -3.72 2.91
CA ARG A 35 4.69 -3.45 1.98
C ARG A 35 3.62 -2.70 2.73
N GLY A 36 3.06 -1.69 2.10
CA GLY A 36 2.02 -0.92 2.75
C GLY A 36 1.07 -0.25 1.79
N GLU A 37 -0.05 0.16 2.35
CA GLU A 37 -1.07 0.96 1.71
C GLU A 37 -1.57 1.98 2.71
N TYR A 38 -1.63 3.25 2.31
CA TYR A 38 -2.36 4.28 3.04
C TYR A 38 -3.28 5.02 2.08
N GLY A 39 -4.37 5.55 2.61
CA GLY A 39 -5.32 6.30 1.80
C GLY A 39 -6.30 7.11 2.65
N TYR A 40 -7.09 7.93 1.97
CA TYR A 40 -8.12 8.77 2.55
C TYR A 40 -9.25 9.02 1.55
N VAL A 41 -10.36 9.56 2.06
CA VAL A 41 -11.50 10.05 1.27
C VAL A 41 -11.52 11.57 1.36
N ASP A 42 -11.64 12.27 0.23
CA ASP A 42 -11.78 13.73 0.25
C ASP A 42 -13.22 14.17 0.59
N SER A 43 -13.44 15.48 0.69
CA SER A 43 -14.77 16.04 0.94
C SER A 43 -15.79 15.81 -0.18
N GLY A 44 -15.33 15.44 -1.38
CA GLY A 44 -16.17 15.07 -2.53
C GLY A 44 -16.51 13.59 -2.62
N GLY A 45 -15.96 12.76 -1.72
CA GLY A 45 -16.13 11.31 -1.74
C GLY A 45 -15.13 10.57 -2.63
N HIS A 46 -14.14 11.24 -3.20
CA HIS A 46 -13.12 10.59 -4.01
C HIS A 46 -12.10 9.88 -3.13
N HIS A 47 -11.75 8.65 -3.51
CA HIS A 47 -10.75 7.86 -2.82
C HIS A 47 -9.35 8.10 -3.37
N TYR A 48 -8.40 8.32 -2.46
CA TYR A 48 -6.98 8.43 -2.75
C TYR A 48 -6.22 7.37 -1.97
N SER A 49 -5.31 6.65 -2.61
CA SER A 49 -4.39 5.77 -1.90
C SER A 49 -3.02 5.66 -2.57
N VAL A 50 -2.04 5.28 -1.77
CA VAL A 50 -0.68 4.94 -2.22
C VAL A 50 -0.38 3.54 -1.72
N ARG A 51 -0.04 2.64 -2.65
CA ARG A 51 0.59 1.36 -2.32
C ARG A 51 2.08 1.48 -2.54
N TYR A 52 2.87 0.79 -1.73
CA TYR A 52 4.32 0.83 -1.88
C TYR A 52 5.00 -0.45 -1.45
N VAL A 53 6.19 -0.62 -1.99
CA VAL A 53 7.22 -1.54 -1.49
C VAL A 53 8.41 -0.69 -1.08
N ALA A 54 8.90 -0.89 0.14
CA ALA A 54 10.15 -0.33 0.63
C ALA A 54 11.13 -1.47 0.88
N ASP A 55 12.26 -1.45 0.18
CA ASP A 55 13.32 -2.45 0.29
C ASP A 55 14.71 -1.82 0.08
N VAL A 56 15.73 -2.65 -0.18
CA VAL A 56 17.11 -2.23 -0.42
C VAL A 56 17.28 -1.27 -1.61
N ASN A 57 16.34 -1.26 -2.55
CA ASN A 57 16.32 -0.36 -3.70
C ASN A 57 15.55 0.94 -3.40
N GLY A 58 15.10 1.13 -2.16
CA GLY A 58 14.36 2.30 -1.71
C GLY A 58 12.84 2.14 -1.78
N PHE A 59 12.15 3.28 -1.73
CA PHE A 59 10.68 3.37 -1.70
C PHE A 59 10.10 3.45 -3.12
N GLN A 60 9.18 2.54 -3.43
CA GLN A 60 8.60 2.37 -4.76
C GLN A 60 7.07 2.51 -4.68
N PRO A 61 6.52 3.73 -4.87
CA PRO A 61 5.09 4.00 -4.73
C PRO A 61 4.29 3.76 -6.02
N GLN A 62 3.02 3.42 -5.84
CA GLN A 62 1.97 3.39 -6.85
C GLN A 62 0.77 4.18 -6.32
N ILE A 63 0.39 5.22 -7.06
CA ILE A 63 -0.70 6.13 -6.67
C ILE A 63 -1.99 5.64 -7.33
N TYR A 64 -3.05 5.55 -6.53
CA TYR A 64 -4.40 5.24 -6.98
C TYR A 64 -5.32 6.40 -6.63
N THR A 65 -6.05 6.87 -7.62
CA THR A 65 -7.13 7.84 -7.45
C THR A 65 -8.40 7.28 -8.10
N ASP A 66 -9.58 7.73 -7.68
CA ASP A 66 -10.83 7.21 -8.24
C ASP A 66 -10.94 7.46 -9.76
N ASP A 67 -10.30 8.52 -10.27
CA ASP A 67 -10.16 8.80 -11.71
C ASP A 67 -9.45 7.66 -12.47
N THR A 68 -8.49 6.99 -11.83
CA THR A 68 -7.75 5.87 -12.45
C THR A 68 -8.59 4.60 -12.54
N ARG A 69 -9.60 4.41 -11.66
CA ARG A 69 -10.50 3.25 -11.71
C ARG A 69 -11.49 3.31 -12.87
N TYR A 70 -11.84 4.50 -13.34
CA TYR A 70 -12.73 4.64 -14.49
C TYR A 70 -12.04 4.20 -15.80
N ASN A 71 -10.73 4.44 -15.92
CA ASN A 71 -9.94 4.10 -17.10
C ASN A 71 -9.35 2.67 -17.09
N ASP A 72 -9.36 1.99 -15.94
CA ASP A 72 -8.90 0.60 -15.80
C ASP A 72 -9.99 -0.47 -16.08
N ARG A 73 -11.09 -0.11 -16.77
CA ARG A 73 -12.02 -1.08 -17.37
C ARG A 73 -11.43 -1.78 -18.61
N ARG A 74 -10.15 -2.18 -18.56
CA ARG A 74 -9.66 -3.31 -19.38
C ARG A 74 -10.26 -4.59 -18.80
N ILE A 75 -11.53 -4.81 -19.17
CA ILE A 75 -12.19 -6.10 -19.14
C ILE A 75 -11.31 -7.06 -19.95
N ILE A 76 -10.85 -8.14 -19.30
CA ILE A 76 -10.43 -9.37 -19.98
C ILE A 76 -11.63 -10.31 -19.92
#